data_AF-A0A7W1CNB9-F1
#
_entry.id   AF-A0A7W1CNB9-F1
#
_cell.length_a   1.000
_cell.length_b   1.000
_cell.length_c   1.000
_cell.angle_alpha   90.00
_cell.angle_beta   90.00
_cell.angle_gamma   90.00
#
_symmetry.space_group_name_H-M   'P 1'
#
loop_
_entity.id
_entity.type
_entity.pdbx_description
1 polymer ?
#
loop_
_entity_poly.entity_id
_entity_poly.type
_entity_poly.pdbx_seq_one_letter_code
_entity_poly.pdbx_strand_id
1 'polypeptide(L)' 'MTATSSTDPGFGTNSWLVEEMYERFQEDPGSVGETWREFFADYRSATPATPATAKT' A
#
# COMPACT_ATOMS: atom_id res chain seq x y z
N MET A 1 -17.95 -3.72 -29.23
CA MET A 1 -17.50 -2.58 -28.42
C MET A 1 -16.96 -3.14 -27.12
N THR A 2 -15.64 -3.33 -27.00
CA THR A 2 -14.99 -3.84 -25.79
C THR A 2 -14.16 -2.69 -25.20
N ALA A 3 -14.67 -2.05 -24.16
CA ALA A 3 -13.93 -1.03 -23.44
C ALA A 3 -12.82 -1.72 -22.64
N THR A 4 -11.60 -1.68 -23.16
CA THR A 4 -10.38 -1.95 -22.39
C THR A 4 -10.15 -0.78 -21.44
N SER A 5 -10.92 -0.72 -20.35
CA SER A 5 -10.51 0.06 -19.18
C SER A 5 -9.25 -0.58 -18.63
N SER A 6 -8.09 0.02 -18.89
CA SER A 6 -6.86 -0.03 -18.05
C SER A 6 -5.62 0.62 -18.69
N THR A 7 -5.75 1.39 -19.79
CA THR A 7 -4.64 2.22 -20.28
C THR A 7 -4.79 3.65 -19.75
N ASP A 8 -4.43 3.86 -18.48
CA ASP A 8 -3.92 5.16 -18.02
C ASP A 8 -2.53 4.93 -17.38
N PRO A 9 -1.45 5.45 -17.98
CA PRO A 9 -0.08 5.19 -17.54
C PRO A 9 0.44 6.10 -16.41
N GLY A 10 -0.43 6.74 -15.59
CA GLY A 10 0.05 7.65 -14.53
C GLY A 10 -0.82 7.78 -13.28
N PHE A 11 -2.10 7.43 -13.34
CA PHE A 11 -3.04 7.47 -12.21
C PHE A 11 -3.76 6.14 -12.12
N GLY A 12 -2.97 5.10 -11.83
CA GLY A 12 -3.43 3.72 -11.89
C GLY A 12 -4.55 3.44 -10.89
N THR A 13 -5.52 2.64 -11.30
CA THR A 13 -6.60 2.01 -10.52
C THR A 13 -6.20 1.53 -9.10
N ASN A 14 -4.91 1.32 -8.86
CA ASN A 14 -4.35 0.90 -7.58
C ASN A 14 -4.02 2.05 -6.62
N SER A 15 -3.78 3.29 -7.08
CA SER A 15 -3.48 4.43 -6.20
C SER A 15 -4.67 4.74 -5.27
N TRP A 16 -5.88 4.75 -5.83
CA TRP A 16 -7.10 4.89 -5.04
C TRP A 16 -7.30 3.75 -4.05
N LEU A 17 -6.95 2.51 -4.44
CA LEU A 17 -7.01 1.35 -3.56
C LEU A 17 -6.00 1.43 -2.40
N VAL A 18 -4.78 1.93 -2.66
CA VAL A 18 -3.77 2.16 -1.62
C VAL A 18 -4.27 3.21 -0.63
N GLU A 19 -4.82 4.33 -1.11
CA GLU A 19 -5.36 5.39 -0.26
C GLU A 19 -6.54 4.88 0.59
N GLU A 20 -7.47 4.14 0.01
CA GLU A 20 -8.61 3.55 0.72
C GLU A 20 -8.16 2.54 1.80
N MET A 21 -7.22 1.64 1.48
CA MET A 21 -6.69 0.68 2.44
C MET A 21 -5.87 1.38 3.53
N TYR A 22 -5.20 2.48 3.21
CA TYR A 22 -4.45 3.26 4.20
C TYR A 22 -5.39 3.96 5.20
N GLU A 23 -6.49 4.54 4.72
CA GLU A 23 -7.54 5.12 5.58
C GLU A 23 -8.11 4.06 6.51
N ARG A 24 -8.53 2.92 5.95
CA ARG A 24 -9.02 1.75 6.73
C ARG A 24 -8.02 1.29 7.77
N PHE A 25 -6.74 1.18 7.41
CA PHE A 25 -5.67 0.74 8.33
C PHE A 25 -5.45 1.74 9.48
N GLN A 26 -5.60 3.04 9.24
CA GLN A 26 -5.50 4.07 10.28
C GLN A 26 -6.68 4.02 11.26
N GLU A 27 -7.90 3.75 10.76
CA GLU A 27 -9.09 3.57 11.59
C GLU A 27 -9.01 2.26 12.40
N ASP A 28 -8.76 1.16 11.71
CA ASP A 28 -8.63 -0.18 12.29
C ASP A 28 -7.68 -1.06 11.45
N PRO A 29 -6.51 -1.45 11.98
CA PRO A 29 -5.59 -2.31 11.26
C PRO A 29 -6.16 -3.72 11.02
N GLY A 30 -7.20 -4.15 11.74
CA GLY A 30 -7.89 -5.44 11.52
C GLY A 30 -8.78 -5.48 10.28
N SER A 31 -9.18 -4.31 9.77
CA SER A 31 -10.09 -4.18 8.63
C SER A 31 -9.41 -4.35 7.27
N VAL A 32 -8.07 -4.33 7.25
CA VAL A 32 -7.27 -4.58 6.05
C VAL A 32 -6.57 -5.94 6.12
N GLY A 33 -6.29 -6.53 4.96
CA GLY A 33 -5.60 -7.82 4.87
C GLY A 33 -4.18 -7.79 5.43
N GLU A 34 -3.66 -8.95 5.81
CA GLU A 34 -2.33 -9.10 6.42
C GLU A 34 -1.21 -8.44 5.60
N THR A 35 -1.21 -8.64 4.28
CA THR A 35 -0.27 -8.03 3.36
C THR A 35 -0.28 -6.50 3.40
N TRP A 36 -1.46 -5.87 3.55
CA TRP A 36 -1.58 -4.42 3.66
C TRP A 36 -1.09 -3.90 5.02
N ARG A 37 -1.38 -4.64 6.10
CA ARG A 37 -0.88 -4.30 7.45
C ARG A 37 0.64 -4.30 7.48
N GLU A 38 1.28 -5.33 6.93
CA GLU A 38 2.74 -5.46 6.88
C GLU A 38 3.36 -4.30 6.08
N PHE A 39 2.78 -3.99 4.91
CA PHE A 39 3.23 -2.88 4.05
C PHE A 39 3.18 -1.52 4.77
N PHE A 40 2.07 -1.20 5.43
CA PHE A 40 1.94 0.07 6.16
C PHE A 40 2.68 0.10 7.50
N ALA A 41 2.85 -1.06 8.15
CA ALA A 41 3.65 -1.19 9.37
C ALA A 41 5.14 -0.95 9.09
N ASP A 42 5.66 -1.47 7.98
CA ASP A 42 7.02 -1.20 7.50
C ASP A 42 7.19 0.28 7.14
N TYR A 43 6.18 0.89 6.48
CA TYR A 43 6.18 2.32 6.13
C TYR A 43 6.32 3.25 7.36
N ARG A 44 5.63 2.96 8.48
CA ARG A 44 5.84 3.72 9.73
C ARG A 44 7.21 3.46 10.36
N SER A 45 7.69 2.22 10.28
CA SER A 45 8.96 1.79 10.88
C SER A 45 10.17 2.33 10.12
N ALA A 46 10.01 2.74 8.86
CA ALA A 46 11.03 3.38 8.04
C ALA A 46 11.31 4.87 8.41
N THR A 47 10.66 5.42 9.44
CA THR A 47 11.14 6.66 10.06
C THR A 47 12.50 6.40 10.71
N PRO A 48 13.51 7.27 10.51
CA PRO A 48 14.90 6.87 10.26
C PRO A 48 15.60 6.30 11.48
N ALA A 49 15.53 4.98 11.63
CA ALA A 49 16.59 4.19 12.23
C ALA A 49 17.07 3.20 11.17
N THR A 50 17.80 3.72 10.16
CA THR A 50 18.78 2.99 9.31
C THR A 50 18.37 1.59 8.80
N PRO A 51 18.22 1.37 7.49
CA PRO A 51 18.07 0.01 6.94
C PRO A 51 19.39 -0.75 7.10
N ALA A 52 19.57 -1.41 8.23
CA ALA A 52 20.62 -2.39 8.45
C ALA A 52 20.00 -3.79 8.40
N THR A 53 19.53 -4.21 7.23
CA THR A 53 19.79 -5.57 6.78
C THR A 53 19.61 -5.65 5.26
N ALA A 54 20.73 -5.50 4.57
CA ALA A 54 20.98 -6.35 3.43
C ALA A 54 21.23 -7.76 3.99
N LYS A 55 20.45 -8.77 3.58
CA LYS A 55 20.77 -10.19 3.66
C LYS A 55 19.76 -10.97 2.81
N THR A 56 20.10 -11.84 1.86
CA THR A 56 21.37 -12.34 1.29
C THR A 56 20.98 -13.02 -0.02
#